data_AF-A0A6P6TF70-F1
#
_entry.id   AF-A0A6P6TF70-F1
#
_cell.length_a   1.000
_cell.length_b   1.000
_cell.length_c   1.000
_cell.angle_alpha   90.00
_cell.angle_beta   90.00
_cell.angle_gamma   90.00
#
_symmetry.space_group_name_H-M   'P 1'
#
loop_
_entity.id
_entity.type
_entity.pdbx_description
1 polymer ?
#
loop_
_entity_poly.entity_id
_entity_poly.type
_entity_poly.pdbx_seq_one_letter_code
_entity_poly.pdbx_strand_id
1 'polypeptide(L)'
;MLTEFFYMNSTDSLAQNLKCTYRQFPEHFVWYPGRRKWEPRKQKDCIGRIVTASPMEGERYFLRLLLTHVKSPTSFDDLRTINGAYVRTFREAAILRVYFESDKSQQQCLEEAIMYHMPYSLRRLFATLLVHFPPSNARYIWEQFEEPLFEDISRTPQISVDQIRF
;
A
#
# COMPACT_ATOMS: atom_id res chain seq x y z
N MET A 1 10.35 -6.99 -20.74
CA MET A 1 9.61 -8.05 -20.02
C MET A 1 8.29 -7.49 -19.48
N LEU A 2 8.30 -6.50 -18.58
CA LEU A 2 7.07 -5.93 -18.01
C LEU A 2 6.22 -5.13 -19.01
N THR A 3 6.83 -4.26 -19.81
CA THR A 3 6.10 -3.49 -20.85
C THR A 3 5.47 -4.40 -21.90
N GLU A 4 6.15 -5.48 -22.25
CA GLU A 4 5.61 -6.48 -23.17
C GLU A 4 4.45 -7.26 -22.54
N PHE A 5 4.47 -7.51 -21.23
CA PHE A 5 3.33 -8.12 -20.53
C PHE A 5 2.08 -7.23 -20.65
N PHE A 6 2.23 -5.92 -20.48
CA PHE A 6 1.13 -4.98 -20.69
C PHE A 6 0.60 -5.01 -22.14
N TYR A 7 1.51 -5.05 -23.11
CA TYR A 7 1.17 -5.17 -24.52
C TYR A 7 0.44 -6.48 -24.85
N MET A 8 0.86 -7.61 -24.26
CA MET A 8 0.19 -8.90 -24.42
C MET A 8 -1.23 -8.85 -23.83
N ASN A 9 -1.40 -8.24 -22.66
CA ASN A 9 -2.74 -8.09 -22.05
C ASN A 9 -3.68 -7.22 -22.91
N SER A 10 -3.16 -6.33 -23.75
CA SER A 10 -3.99 -5.50 -24.63
C SER A 10 -4.22 -6.11 -26.02
N THR A 11 -3.33 -6.97 -26.51
CA THR A 11 -3.37 -7.44 -27.91
C THR A 11 -3.60 -8.94 -28.09
N ASP A 12 -3.19 -9.77 -27.14
CA ASP A 12 -3.24 -11.22 -27.25
C ASP A 12 -4.53 -11.79 -26.63
N SER A 13 -5.33 -12.50 -27.43
CA SER A 13 -6.61 -13.07 -26.99
C SER A 13 -6.46 -14.06 -25.83
N LEU A 14 -5.36 -14.82 -25.79
CA LEU A 14 -5.12 -15.79 -24.73
C LEU A 14 -4.77 -15.08 -23.41
N ALA A 15 -3.92 -14.05 -23.45
CA ALA A 15 -3.63 -13.21 -22.29
C ALA A 15 -4.89 -12.52 -21.74
N GLN A 16 -5.73 -11.98 -22.62
CA GLN A 16 -7.01 -11.36 -22.26
C GLN A 16 -8.00 -12.33 -21.62
N ASN A 17 -8.07 -13.58 -22.11
CA ASN A 17 -8.95 -14.61 -21.57
C ASN A 17 -8.48 -15.11 -20.20
N LEU A 18 -7.17 -15.27 -20.02
CA LEU A 18 -6.61 -15.77 -18.77
C LEU A 18 -6.74 -14.78 -17.60
N LYS A 19 -6.70 -13.46 -17.87
CA LYS A 19 -6.76 -12.39 -16.86
C LYS A 19 -5.79 -12.64 -15.69
N CYS A 20 -4.54 -12.98 -16.02
CA CYS A 20 -3.52 -13.28 -15.02
C CYS A 20 -2.89 -12.02 -14.41
N THR A 21 -2.39 -12.15 -13.19
CA THR A 21 -1.44 -11.16 -12.64
C THR A 21 -0.04 -11.37 -13.23
N TYR A 22 0.86 -10.42 -13.07
CA TYR A 22 2.23 -10.57 -13.57
C TYR A 22 2.96 -11.76 -12.92
N ARG A 23 2.63 -12.08 -11.66
CA ARG A 23 3.18 -13.24 -10.95
C ARG A 23 2.78 -14.56 -11.61
N GLN A 24 1.54 -14.66 -12.09
CA GLN A 24 0.98 -15.85 -12.72
C GLN A 24 1.35 -15.95 -14.21
N PHE A 25 1.68 -14.83 -14.85
CA PHE A 25 1.94 -14.79 -16.28
C PHE A 25 3.01 -15.80 -16.77
N PRO A 26 4.13 -16.04 -16.05
CA PRO A 26 5.12 -17.04 -16.45
C PRO A 26 4.62 -18.50 -16.39
N GLU A 27 3.51 -18.78 -15.72
CA GLU A 27 2.86 -20.10 -15.72
C GLU A 27 2.31 -20.42 -17.13
N HIS A 28 1.87 -19.39 -17.87
CA HIS A 28 1.26 -19.54 -19.19
C HIS A 28 2.13 -19.06 -20.35
N PHE A 29 3.12 -18.21 -20.08
CA PHE A 29 3.98 -17.61 -21.11
C PHE A 29 5.47 -17.76 -20.79
N VAL A 30 6.31 -17.75 -21.83
CA VAL A 30 7.78 -17.80 -21.71
C VAL A 30 8.38 -16.52 -22.29
N TRP A 31 9.30 -15.91 -21.56
CA TRP A 31 10.03 -14.73 -22.01
C TRP A 31 11.21 -15.14 -22.89
N TYR A 32 11.25 -14.62 -24.12
CA TYR A 32 12.34 -14.80 -25.06
C TYR A 32 13.20 -13.53 -25.10
N PRO A 33 14.37 -13.49 -24.41
CA PRO A 33 15.16 -12.26 -24.28
C PRO A 33 15.71 -11.74 -25.61
N GLY A 34 16.06 -12.63 -26.55
CA GLY A 34 16.55 -12.25 -27.88
C GLY A 34 15.50 -11.53 -28.74
N ARG A 35 14.22 -11.87 -28.57
CA ARG A 35 13.09 -11.23 -29.27
C ARG A 35 12.38 -10.16 -28.44
N ARG A 36 12.74 -10.07 -27.15
CA ARG A 36 12.06 -9.25 -26.14
C ARG A 36 10.54 -9.46 -26.12
N LYS A 37 10.10 -10.71 -26.33
CA LYS A 37 8.69 -11.06 -26.46
C LYS A 37 8.28 -12.19 -25.52
N TRP A 38 7.02 -12.18 -25.10
CA TRP A 38 6.35 -13.31 -24.46
C TRP A 38 5.67 -14.17 -25.51
N GLU A 39 5.88 -15.49 -25.45
CA GLU A 39 5.14 -16.44 -26.30
C GLU A 39 4.42 -17.48 -25.42
N PRO A 40 3.28 -18.03 -25.87
CA PRO A 40 2.55 -19.05 -25.13
C PRO A 40 3.43 -20.25 -24.81
N ARG A 41 3.35 -20.69 -23.56
CA ARG A 41 4.09 -21.84 -23.07
C ARG A 41 3.50 -23.12 -23.65
N LYS A 42 4.38 -24.00 -24.16
CA LYS A 42 3.98 -25.28 -24.76
C LYS A 42 4.19 -26.48 -23.84
N GLN A 43 5.11 -26.40 -22.87
CA GLN A 43 5.52 -27.52 -22.02
C GLN A 43 5.98 -27.06 -20.62
N LYS A 44 5.79 -27.94 -19.63
CA LYS A 44 6.20 -27.86 -18.21
C LYS A 44 5.55 -26.73 -17.41
N ASP A 45 5.24 -26.98 -16.14
CA ASP A 45 4.75 -25.93 -15.25
C ASP A 45 5.90 -25.05 -14.74
N CYS A 46 5.62 -23.77 -14.51
CA CYS A 46 6.61 -22.82 -14.02
C CYS A 46 5.94 -21.78 -13.12
N ILE A 47 6.43 -21.63 -11.90
CA ILE A 47 5.94 -20.59 -10.98
C ILE A 47 6.74 -19.30 -11.23
N GLY A 48 6.03 -18.22 -11.57
CA GLY A 48 6.62 -16.91 -11.72
C GLY A 48 7.13 -16.34 -10.38
N ARG A 49 8.31 -15.75 -10.40
CA ARG A 49 8.88 -15.04 -9.24
C ARG A 49 9.05 -13.56 -9.57
N ILE A 50 8.47 -12.71 -8.74
CA ILE A 50 8.76 -11.28 -8.72
C ILE A 50 9.84 -11.09 -7.66
N VAL A 51 10.90 -10.35 -8.02
CA VAL A 51 11.97 -10.01 -7.06
C VAL A 51 11.36 -9.28 -5.87
N THR A 52 11.71 -9.69 -4.66
CA THR A 52 11.22 -9.07 -3.43
C THR A 52 11.76 -7.65 -3.28
N ALA A 53 10.90 -6.71 -2.88
CA ALA A 53 11.29 -5.35 -2.49
C ALA A 53 11.00 -5.17 -1.01
N SER A 54 11.84 -4.40 -0.32
CA SER A 54 11.53 -3.88 1.01
C SER A 54 10.52 -2.73 0.91
N PRO A 55 9.59 -2.56 1.88
CA PRO A 55 8.75 -1.37 1.96
C PRO A 55 9.53 -0.04 1.95
N MET A 56 10.79 -0.06 2.40
CA MET A 56 11.69 1.11 2.37
C MET A 56 12.10 1.53 0.94
N GLU A 57 11.92 0.67 -0.06
CA GLU A 57 12.16 0.99 -1.47
C GLU A 57 11.01 1.80 -2.11
N GLY A 58 10.01 2.20 -1.33
CA GLY A 58 8.96 3.14 -1.73
C GLY A 58 8.15 2.66 -2.93
N GLU A 59 8.05 3.47 -3.98
CA GLU A 59 7.24 3.20 -5.18
C GLU A 59 7.57 1.85 -5.84
N ARG A 60 8.81 1.36 -5.72
CA ARG A 60 9.19 0.05 -6.26
C ARG A 60 8.52 -1.11 -5.53
N TYR A 61 8.34 -0.99 -4.22
CA TYR A 61 7.60 -1.97 -3.42
C TYR A 61 6.14 -2.00 -3.84
N PHE A 62 5.50 -0.82 -3.90
CA PHE A 62 4.08 -0.73 -4.25
C PHE A 62 3.80 -1.18 -5.68
N LEU A 63 4.69 -0.89 -6.64
CA LEU A 63 4.59 -1.45 -7.99
C LEU A 63 4.60 -2.99 -7.98
N ARG A 64 5.52 -3.62 -7.23
CA ARG A 64 5.60 -5.08 -7.12
C ARG A 64 4.39 -5.69 -6.43
N LEU A 65 3.87 -5.02 -5.41
CA LEU A 65 2.62 -5.37 -4.74
C LEU A 65 1.45 -5.35 -5.73
N LEU A 66 1.28 -4.26 -6.48
CA LEU A 66 0.24 -4.14 -7.50
C LEU A 66 0.38 -5.22 -8.58
N LEU A 67 1.58 -5.48 -9.08
CA LEU A 67 1.82 -6.53 -10.09
C LEU A 67 1.50 -7.95 -9.58
N THR A 68 1.48 -8.15 -8.27
CA THR A 68 1.12 -9.44 -7.65
C THR A 68 -0.40 -9.65 -7.60
N HIS A 69 -1.18 -8.57 -7.44
CA HIS A 69 -2.61 -8.63 -7.17
C HIS A 69 -3.50 -8.14 -8.33
N VAL A 70 -3.04 -7.16 -9.12
CA VAL A 70 -3.80 -6.60 -10.23
C VAL A 70 -3.72 -7.54 -11.43
N LYS A 71 -4.89 -7.96 -11.91
CA LYS A 71 -5.05 -8.85 -13.05
C LYS A 71 -5.09 -8.08 -14.36
N SER A 72 -4.40 -8.61 -15.36
CA SER A 72 -4.40 -8.12 -16.75
C SER A 72 -4.23 -6.60 -16.92
N PRO A 73 -3.29 -5.94 -16.21
CA PRO A 73 -3.03 -4.53 -16.43
C PRO A 73 -2.47 -4.29 -17.84
N THR A 74 -2.92 -3.23 -18.50
CA THR A 74 -2.55 -2.88 -19.88
C THR A 74 -1.53 -1.74 -19.97
N SER A 75 -1.22 -1.08 -18.85
CA SER A 75 -0.19 -0.05 -18.75
C SER A 75 0.17 0.25 -17.29
N PHE A 76 1.19 1.09 -17.08
CA PHE A 76 1.47 1.65 -15.74
C PHE A 76 0.36 2.57 -15.24
N ASP A 77 -0.36 3.23 -16.14
CA ASP A 77 -1.48 4.11 -15.80
C ASP A 77 -2.69 3.29 -15.37
N ASP A 78 -2.89 2.13 -15.98
CA ASP A 78 -3.94 1.18 -15.62
C ASP A 78 -3.72 0.61 -14.20
N LEU A 79 -2.45 0.33 -13.84
CA LEU A 79 -2.09 -0.03 -12.47
C LEU A 79 -2.44 1.06 -11.45
N ARG A 80 -2.41 2.33 -11.87
CA ARG A 80 -2.75 3.51 -11.06
C ARG A 80 -4.22 3.94 -11.21
N THR A 81 -4.99 3.27 -12.04
CA THR A 81 -6.41 3.57 -12.22
C THR A 81 -7.24 2.61 -11.39
N ILE A 82 -8.13 3.15 -10.56
CA ILE A 82 -8.99 2.37 -9.66
C ILE A 82 -10.41 2.85 -9.88
N ASN A 83 -11.28 1.95 -10.34
CA ASN A 83 -12.68 2.28 -10.64
C ASN A 83 -12.84 3.53 -11.54
N GLY A 84 -11.92 3.73 -12.48
CA GLY A 84 -11.92 4.89 -13.39
C GLY A 84 -11.26 6.16 -12.84
N ALA A 85 -10.87 6.19 -11.56
CA ALA A 85 -10.12 7.30 -10.97
C ALA A 85 -8.62 7.03 -11.06
N TYR A 86 -7.87 7.96 -11.67
CA TYR A 86 -6.42 7.91 -11.78
C TYR A 86 -5.76 8.54 -10.56
N VAL A 87 -4.76 7.87 -9.99
CA VAL A 87 -3.94 8.40 -8.90
C VAL A 87 -2.48 8.59 -9.29
N ARG A 88 -1.76 9.43 -8.55
CA ARG A 88 -0.40 9.84 -8.93
C ARG A 88 0.64 8.75 -8.64
N THR A 89 0.50 8.06 -7.52
CA THR A 89 1.51 7.13 -6.99
C THR A 89 1.02 5.68 -6.94
N PHE A 90 1.94 4.72 -7.05
CA PHE A 90 1.63 3.31 -6.85
C PHE A 90 1.28 3.03 -5.39
N ARG A 91 1.85 3.77 -4.43
CA ARG A 91 1.46 3.70 -3.02
C ARG A 91 -0.02 3.98 -2.83
N GLU A 92 -0.50 5.11 -3.35
CA GLU A 92 -1.91 5.50 -3.26
C GLU A 92 -2.81 4.47 -3.94
N ALA A 93 -2.39 3.94 -5.09
CA ALA A 93 -3.12 2.90 -5.78
C ALA A 93 -3.21 1.59 -4.97
N ALA A 94 -2.14 1.20 -4.28
CA ALA A 94 -2.12 0.02 -3.44
C ALA A 94 -3.01 0.17 -2.18
N ILE A 95 -2.99 1.35 -1.56
CA ILE A 95 -3.83 1.69 -0.40
C ILE A 95 -5.31 1.66 -0.77
N LEU A 96 -5.70 2.35 -1.85
CA LEU A 96 -7.10 2.42 -2.30
C LEU A 96 -7.65 1.05 -2.75
N ARG A 97 -6.79 0.14 -3.23
CA ARG A 97 -7.16 -1.24 -3.56
C ARG A 97 -7.20 -2.18 -2.34
N VAL A 98 -6.95 -1.65 -1.13
CA VAL A 98 -6.90 -2.40 0.14
C VAL A 98 -5.86 -3.54 0.09
N TYR A 99 -4.79 -3.37 -0.70
CA TYR A 99 -3.64 -4.28 -0.68
C TYR A 99 -2.59 -3.87 0.36
N PHE A 100 -2.78 -2.71 0.97
CA PHE A 100 -1.94 -2.18 2.03
C PHE A 100 -2.85 -1.61 3.11
N GLU A 101 -2.56 -1.91 4.38
CA GLU A 101 -3.33 -1.36 5.50
C GLU A 101 -3.14 0.16 5.54
N SER A 102 -4.25 0.89 5.47
CA SER A 102 -4.25 2.32 5.72
C SER A 102 -4.30 2.56 7.22
N ASP A 103 -3.66 3.64 7.67
CA ASP A 103 -3.71 4.13 9.06
C ASP A 103 -5.11 4.61 9.53
N LYS A 104 -6.12 4.39 8.69
CA LYS A 104 -7.50 4.86 8.87
C LYS A 104 -8.18 4.18 10.06
N SER A 105 -7.93 2.91 10.31
CA SER A 105 -8.53 2.21 11.47
C SER A 105 -7.98 2.74 12.79
N GLN A 106 -6.67 3.05 12.84
CA GLN A 106 -6.04 3.69 14.00
C GLN A 106 -6.61 5.10 14.22
N GLN A 107 -6.79 5.88 13.15
CA GLN A 107 -7.41 7.20 13.21
C GLN A 107 -8.84 7.14 13.74
N GLN A 108 -9.69 6.29 13.18
CA GLN A 108 -11.07 6.11 13.63
C GLN A 108 -11.14 5.66 15.09
N CYS A 109 -10.27 4.74 15.49
CA CYS A 109 -10.17 4.29 16.89
C CYS A 109 -9.81 5.46 17.84
N LEU A 110 -8.86 6.31 17.46
CA LEU A 110 -8.48 7.49 18.25
C LEU A 110 -9.58 8.56 18.26
N GLU A 111 -10.24 8.83 17.14
CA GLU A 111 -11.38 9.73 17.03
C GLU A 111 -12.52 9.32 17.98
N GLU A 112 -12.87 8.04 17.99
CA GLU A 112 -13.87 7.49 18.93
C GLU A 112 -13.41 7.62 20.39
N ALA A 113 -12.13 7.34 20.67
CA ALA A 113 -11.58 7.42 22.02
C ALA A 113 -11.53 8.84 22.58
N ILE A 114 -11.35 9.86 21.73
CA ILE A 114 -11.33 11.28 22.13
C ILE A 114 -12.67 11.71 22.73
N MET A 115 -13.78 11.16 22.26
CA MET A 115 -15.13 11.50 22.74
C MET A 115 -15.33 11.20 24.23
N TYR A 116 -14.49 10.37 24.84
CA TYR A 116 -14.56 10.04 26.26
C TYR A 116 -13.84 11.04 27.16
N HIS A 117 -13.11 12.02 26.61
CA HIS A 117 -12.38 13.06 27.36
C HIS A 117 -11.47 12.48 28.47
N MET A 118 -10.72 11.42 28.16
CA MET A 118 -9.77 10.78 29.07
C MET A 118 -8.34 10.79 28.51
N PRO A 119 -7.61 11.92 28.60
CA PRO A 119 -6.31 12.09 27.94
C PRO A 119 -5.25 11.05 28.36
N TYR A 120 -5.21 10.67 29.64
CA TYR A 120 -4.32 9.61 30.12
C TYR A 120 -4.58 8.25 29.44
N SER A 121 -5.85 7.84 29.37
CA SER A 121 -6.25 6.60 28.69
C SER A 121 -6.01 6.69 27.19
N LEU A 122 -6.24 7.85 26.59
CA LEU A 122 -5.96 8.11 25.18
C LEU A 122 -4.47 7.97 24.85
N ARG A 123 -3.57 8.50 25.69
CA ARG A 123 -2.11 8.29 25.55
C ARG A 123 -1.71 6.83 25.65
N ARG A 124 -2.33 6.07 26.56
CA ARG A 124 -2.10 4.61 26.65
C ARG A 124 -2.56 3.88 25.40
N LEU A 125 -3.75 4.21 24.89
CA LEU A 125 -4.28 3.64 23.65
C LEU A 125 -3.35 3.95 22.47
N PHE A 126 -2.89 5.19 22.34
CA PHE A 126 -1.93 5.60 21.31
C PHE A 126 -0.64 4.76 21.39
N ALA A 127 -0.06 4.58 22.58
CA ALA A 127 1.10 3.72 22.76
C ALA A 127 0.82 2.24 22.40
N THR A 128 -0.35 1.71 22.75
CA THR A 128 -0.78 0.36 22.36
C THR A 128 -0.88 0.22 20.84
N LEU A 129 -1.43 1.21 20.14
CA LEU A 129 -1.49 1.23 18.68
C LEU A 129 -0.09 1.24 18.07
N LEU A 130 0.84 2.04 18.58
CA LEU A 130 2.22 2.07 18.07
C LEU A 130 2.95 0.72 18.21
N VAL A 131 2.65 -0.07 19.25
CA VAL A 131 3.32 -1.36 19.50
C VAL A 131 2.67 -2.50 18.72
N HIS A 132 1.34 -2.59 18.76
CA HIS A 132 0.61 -3.76 18.24
C HIS A 132 0.06 -3.55 16.83
N PHE A 133 -0.18 -2.30 16.44
CA PHE A 133 -0.75 -1.92 15.13
C PHE A 133 0.01 -0.72 14.55
N PRO A 134 1.34 -0.82 14.39
CA PRO A 134 2.20 0.32 14.10
C PRO A 134 1.72 1.03 12.84
N PRO A 135 1.34 2.32 12.92
CA PRO A 135 0.87 3.06 11.77
C PRO A 135 2.01 3.28 10.79
N SER A 136 1.66 3.28 9.51
CA SER A 136 2.55 3.57 8.38
C SER A 136 3.22 4.93 8.52
N ASN A 137 2.51 5.91 9.11
CA ASN A 137 3.04 7.22 9.45
C ASN A 137 2.62 7.63 10.87
N ALA A 138 3.34 7.13 11.87
CA ALA A 138 3.13 7.46 13.27
C ALA A 138 3.19 8.97 13.55
N ARG A 139 4.08 9.70 12.86
CA ARG A 139 4.21 11.16 13.01
C ARG A 139 2.95 11.88 12.57
N TYR A 140 2.38 11.51 11.43
CA TYR A 140 1.12 12.09 10.97
C TYR A 140 -0.01 11.87 11.97
N ILE A 141 -0.15 10.65 12.53
CA ILE A 141 -1.17 10.40 13.56
C ILE A 141 -0.92 11.24 14.80
N TRP A 142 0.33 11.35 15.26
CA TRP A 142 0.69 12.20 16.40
C TRP A 142 0.27 13.66 16.18
N GLU A 143 0.66 14.25 15.06
CA GLU A 143 0.35 15.65 14.73
C GLU A 143 -1.16 15.90 14.65
N GLN A 144 -1.97 14.91 14.27
CA GLN A 144 -3.44 15.04 14.24
C GLN A 144 -4.08 14.99 15.64
N PHE A 145 -3.50 14.24 16.58
CA PHE A 145 -4.10 13.98 17.88
C PHE A 145 -3.33 14.56 19.08
N GLU A 146 -2.31 15.39 18.83
CA GLU A 146 -1.47 16.02 19.86
C GLU A 146 -2.31 16.75 20.91
N GLU A 147 -3.16 17.69 20.49
CA GLU A 147 -4.01 18.49 21.39
C GLU A 147 -4.85 17.63 22.36
N PRO A 148 -5.68 16.66 21.90
CA PRO A 148 -6.40 15.74 22.79
C PRO A 148 -5.49 14.89 23.69
N LEU A 149 -4.31 14.50 23.19
CA LEU A 149 -3.35 13.71 23.97
C LEU A 149 -2.72 14.52 25.11
N PHE A 150 -2.69 15.85 25.03
CA PHE A 150 -2.08 16.74 26.03
C PHE A 150 -3.09 17.62 26.79
N GLU A 151 -4.39 17.44 26.58
CA GLU A 151 -5.45 18.27 27.18
C GLU A 151 -5.35 18.40 28.72
N ASP A 152 -5.01 17.33 29.43
CA ASP A 152 -4.87 17.34 30.90
C ASP A 152 -3.53 17.96 31.37
N ILE A 153 -2.45 17.74 30.63
CA ILE A 153 -1.12 18.29 30.95
C ILE A 153 -1.12 19.80 30.74
N SER A 154 -1.72 20.29 29.65
CA SER A 154 -1.83 21.72 29.32
C SER A 154 -2.68 22.51 30.32
N ARG A 155 -3.63 21.86 30.99
CA ARG A 155 -4.44 22.45 32.06
C ARG A 155 -3.71 22.53 33.41
N THR A 156 -2.55 21.89 33.53
CA THR A 156 -1.78 21.89 34.77
C THR A 156 -0.88 23.15 34.80
N PRO A 157 -1.05 24.06 35.78
CA PRO A 157 -0.43 25.40 35.77
C PRO A 157 1.10 25.44 35.97
N GLN A 158 1.78 24.29 35.95
CA GLN A 158 3.22 24.17 36.27
C GLN A 158 4.13 23.86 35.07
N ILE A 159 3.62 23.74 33.84
CA ILE A 159 4.43 23.34 32.68
C ILE A 159 4.20 24.33 31.53
N SER A 160 5.25 25.04 31.11
CA SER A 160 5.17 25.94 29.95
C SER A 160 5.09 25.12 28.66
N VAL A 161 4.26 25.54 27.70
CA VAL A 161 4.03 24.86 26.41
C VAL A 161 5.34 24.55 25.65
N ASP A 162 6.37 25.38 25.82
CA ASP A 162 7.70 25.20 25.22
C ASP A 162 8.51 24.01 25.77
N GLN A 163 8.12 23.44 26.93
CA GLN A 163 8.75 22.25 27.51
C GLN A 163 8.06 20.93 27.09
N ILE A 164 6.93 21.02 26.36
CA ILE A 164 6.07 19.88 26.06
C ILE A 164 6.29 19.37 24.62
N ARG A 165 6.81 20.21 23.72
CA ARG A 165 7.09 19.84 22.32
C ARG A 165 8.48 19.22 22.18
N PHE A 166 8.52 17.95 21.77
CA PHE A 166 9.72 17.23 21.32
C PHE A 166 9.76 17.16 19.79
#